data_AF-A0A2G1LRC5-F1
#
_entry.id   AF-A0A2G1LRC5-F1
#
_cell.length_a   1.000
_cell.length_b   1.000
_cell.length_c   1.000
_cell.angle_alpha   90.00
_cell.angle_beta   90.00
_cell.angle_gamma   90.00
#
_symmetry.space_group_name_H-M   'P 1'
#
loop_
_entity.id
_entity.type
_entity.pdbx_description
1 polymer ?
#
loop_
_entity_poly.entity_id
_entity_poly.type
_entity_poly.pdbx_seq_one_letter_code
_entity_poly.pdbx_strand_id
1 'polypeptide(L)'
;MVRLTGTGILGLALLIGVTLSGILWGCPSYNVYSKEQAGRAALAEAQSSRQIAVLEARAKLESAKMLADAEVVRAEGAARANRILQDSLGGPDGYLRYLQIQAIDNKDASLIYVPTEGGLPLLESSRLAPRAPGQAN
;
A
#
# COMPACT_ATOMS: atom_id res chain seq x y z
N MET A 1 56.85 -58.67 4.84
CA MET A 1 57.80 -57.54 4.82
C MET A 1 58.16 -57.24 3.37
N VAL A 2 57.55 -56.22 2.78
CA VAL A 2 57.84 -55.84 1.37
C VAL A 2 59.23 -55.19 1.34
N ARG A 3 60.19 -55.81 0.65
CA ARG A 3 61.51 -55.20 0.44
C ARG A 3 61.45 -54.29 -0.77
N LEU A 4 61.37 -53.00 -0.48
CA LEU A 4 61.39 -51.93 -1.48
C LEU A 4 62.81 -51.82 -2.05
N THR A 5 63.02 -52.25 -3.29
CA THR A 5 64.28 -52.06 -4.03
C THR A 5 64.39 -50.61 -4.50
N GLY A 6 65.62 -50.09 -4.62
CA GLY A 6 65.88 -48.66 -4.89
C GLY A 6 65.19 -48.08 -6.14
N THR A 7 64.90 -48.91 -7.13
CA THR A 7 64.14 -48.55 -8.35
C THR A 7 62.67 -48.24 -8.07
N GLY A 8 62.04 -48.90 -7.09
CA GLY A 8 60.66 -48.64 -6.70
C GLY A 8 60.47 -47.31 -5.96
N ILE A 9 61.49 -46.87 -5.22
CA ILE A 9 61.52 -45.57 -4.53
C ILE A 9 61.60 -44.42 -5.56
N LEU A 10 62.43 -44.59 -6.59
CA LEU A 10 62.56 -43.62 -7.69
C LEU A 10 61.27 -43.45 -8.48
N GLY A 11 60.59 -44.55 -8.82
CA GLY A 11 59.30 -44.49 -9.52
C GLY A 11 58.21 -43.79 -8.71
N LEU A 12 58.14 -44.07 -7.40
CA LEU A 12 57.19 -43.40 -6.50
C LEU A 12 57.50 -41.91 -6.34
N ALA A 13 58.77 -41.53 -6.21
CA ALA A 13 59.19 -40.14 -6.12
C ALA A 13 58.83 -39.33 -7.39
N LEU A 14 58.99 -39.93 -8.58
CA LEU A 14 58.60 -39.32 -9.85
C LEU A 14 57.09 -39.11 -9.95
N LEU A 15 56.29 -40.10 -9.54
CA LEU A 15 54.83 -40.01 -9.56
C LEU A 15 54.32 -38.93 -8.59
N ILE A 16 54.91 -38.86 -7.39
CA ILE A 16 54.61 -37.80 -6.42
C ILE A 16 55.03 -36.42 -6.96
N GLY A 17 56.21 -36.33 -7.60
CA GLY A 17 56.69 -35.08 -8.19
C GLY A 17 55.76 -34.54 -9.29
N VAL A 18 55.27 -35.41 -10.17
CA VAL A 18 54.34 -35.03 -11.25
C VAL A 18 52.97 -34.62 -10.70
N THR A 19 52.43 -35.36 -9.73
CA THR A 19 51.13 -35.04 -9.12
C THR A 19 51.18 -33.73 -8.33
N LEU A 20 52.23 -33.50 -7.53
CA LEU A 20 52.42 -32.24 -6.81
C LEU A 20 52.62 -31.05 -7.76
N SER A 21 53.36 -31.24 -8.85
CA SER A 21 53.55 -30.19 -9.87
C SER A 21 52.23 -29.80 -10.54
N GLY A 22 51.39 -30.77 -10.92
CA GLY A 22 50.07 -30.51 -11.48
C GLY A 22 49.13 -29.79 -10.50
N ILE A 23 49.17 -30.14 -9.22
CA ILE A 23 48.37 -29.49 -8.17
C ILE A 23 48.86 -28.06 -7.93
N LEU A 24 50.17 -27.85 -7.79
CA LEU A 24 50.73 -26.51 -7.54
C LEU A 24 50.44 -25.53 -8.67
N TRP A 25 50.42 -26.01 -9.92
CA TRP A 25 50.13 -25.15 -11.08
C TRP A 25 48.62 -24.95 -11.31
N GLY A 26 47.81 -25.95 -10.99
CA GLY A 26 46.34 -25.91 -11.16
C GLY A 26 45.62 -25.09 -10.09
N CYS A 27 46.07 -25.15 -8.83
CA CYS A 27 45.44 -24.45 -7.70
C CYS A 27 45.29 -22.92 -7.87
N PRO A 28 46.34 -22.15 -8.24
CA PRO A 28 46.20 -20.69 -8.37
C PRO A 28 45.29 -20.32 -9.55
N SER A 29 45.38 -21.03 -10.66
CA SER A 29 44.55 -20.83 -11.86
C SER A 29 43.06 -21.11 -11.59
N TYR A 30 42.76 -22.18 -10.84
CA TYR A 30 41.40 -22.51 -10.43
C TYR A 30 40.79 -21.45 -9.50
N ASN A 31 41.57 -20.94 -8.56
CA ASN A 31 41.11 -19.89 -7.65
C ASN A 31 40.72 -18.62 -8.44
N VAL A 32 41.52 -18.17 -9.40
CA VAL A 32 41.20 -17.01 -10.25
C VAL A 32 39.91 -17.24 -11.05
N TYR A 33 39.77 -18.39 -11.72
CA TYR A 33 38.57 -18.72 -12.48
C TYR A 33 37.31 -18.73 -11.59
N SER A 34 37.39 -19.33 -10.40
CA SER A 34 36.27 -19.36 -9.46
C SER A 34 35.86 -17.96 -8.99
N LYS A 35 36.83 -17.06 -8.75
CA LYS A 35 36.57 -15.66 -8.37
C LYS A 35 35.93 -14.88 -9.51
N GLU A 36 36.38 -15.10 -10.74
CA GLU A 36 35.79 -14.47 -11.92
C GLU A 36 34.34 -14.92 -12.13
N GLN A 37 34.07 -16.23 -12.04
CA GLN A 37 32.71 -16.75 -12.15
C GLN A 37 31.80 -16.25 -11.03
N ALA A 38 32.31 -16.16 -9.80
CA ALA A 38 31.57 -15.58 -8.68
C ALA A 38 31.24 -14.10 -8.93
N GLY A 39 32.18 -13.32 -9.47
CA GLY A 39 31.96 -11.92 -9.84
C GLY A 39 30.89 -11.77 -10.92
N ARG A 40 30.95 -12.60 -11.97
CA ARG A 40 29.94 -12.61 -13.05
C ARG A 40 28.55 -12.98 -12.53
N ALA A 41 28.46 -13.98 -11.65
CA ALA A 41 27.21 -14.38 -11.03
C ALA A 41 26.61 -13.24 -10.17
N ALA A 42 27.43 -12.60 -9.33
CA ALA A 42 26.99 -11.48 -8.50
C ALA A 42 26.52 -10.27 -9.33
N LEU A 43 27.19 -9.97 -10.44
CA LEU A 43 26.77 -8.91 -11.36
C LEU A 43 25.43 -9.24 -12.04
N ALA A 44 25.27 -10.47 -12.52
CA ALA A 44 24.03 -10.93 -13.14
C ALA A 44 22.85 -10.88 -12.15
N GLU A 45 23.07 -11.30 -10.90
CA GLU A 45 22.08 -11.24 -9.84
C GLU A 45 21.71 -9.79 -9.47
N ALA A 46 22.68 -8.89 -9.40
CA ALA A 46 22.42 -7.48 -9.12
C ALA A 46 21.62 -6.82 -10.27
N GLN A 47 21.92 -7.17 -11.52
CA GLN A 47 21.21 -6.68 -12.70
C GLN A 47 19.75 -7.18 -12.73
N SER A 48 19.54 -8.48 -12.53
CA SER A 48 18.19 -9.06 -12.49
C SER A 48 17.37 -8.47 -11.35
N SER A 49 17.96 -8.34 -10.15
CA SER A 49 17.32 -7.74 -8.99
C SER A 49 16.88 -6.30 -9.25
N ARG A 50 17.72 -5.49 -9.91
CA ARG A 50 17.34 -4.14 -10.32
C ARG A 50 16.21 -4.14 -11.34
N GLN A 51 16.25 -5.04 -12.32
CA GLN A 51 15.20 -5.14 -13.33
C GLN A 51 13.85 -5.51 -12.71
N ILE A 52 13.84 -6.46 -11.78
CA ILE A 52 12.65 -6.85 -11.00
C ILE A 52 12.11 -5.64 -10.24
N ALA A 53 12.96 -4.92 -9.51
CA ALA A 53 12.53 -3.73 -8.76
C ALA A 53 11.93 -2.64 -9.67
N VAL A 54 12.49 -2.43 -10.87
CA VAL A 54 11.94 -1.48 -11.85
C VAL A 54 10.59 -1.96 -12.39
N LEU A 55 10.45 -3.25 -12.71
CA LEU A 55 9.19 -3.82 -13.17
C LEU A 55 8.11 -3.73 -12.10
N GLU A 56 8.44 -4.05 -10.85
CA GLU A 56 7.54 -3.91 -9.71
C GLU A 56 7.12 -2.45 -9.49
N ALA A 57 8.07 -1.51 -9.57
CA ALA A 57 7.76 -0.08 -9.43
C ALA A 57 6.83 0.41 -10.55
N ARG A 58 7.05 -0.05 -11.79
CA ARG A 58 6.16 0.26 -12.92
C ARG A 58 4.77 -0.33 -12.72
N ALA A 59 4.67 -1.59 -12.31
CA ALA A 59 3.40 -2.24 -12.04
C ALA A 59 2.61 -1.53 -10.92
N LYS A 60 3.29 -1.11 -9.85
CA LYS A 60 2.68 -0.31 -8.77
C LYS A 60 2.17 1.04 -9.27
N LEU A 61 2.96 1.73 -10.10
CA LEU A 61 2.55 3.01 -10.69
C LEU A 61 1.32 2.84 -11.60
N GLU A 62 1.32 1.82 -12.45
CA GLU A 62 0.19 1.51 -13.33
C GLU A 62 -1.07 1.15 -12.53
N SER A 63 -0.94 0.32 -11.50
CA SER A 63 -2.02 -0.01 -10.59
C SER A 63 -2.57 1.23 -9.90
N ALA A 64 -1.72 2.12 -9.38
CA ALA A 64 -2.15 3.36 -8.74
C ALA A 64 -2.89 4.30 -9.72
N LYS A 65 -2.46 4.37 -10.99
CA LYS A 65 -3.18 5.13 -12.02
C LYS A 65 -4.56 4.56 -12.29
N MET A 66 -4.66 3.25 -12.50
CA MET A 66 -5.96 2.59 -12.74
C MET A 66 -6.91 2.77 -11.55
N LEU A 67 -6.39 2.72 -10.32
CA LEU A 67 -7.19 3.01 -9.11
C LEU A 67 -7.65 4.46 -9.06
N ALA A 68 -6.78 5.42 -9.42
CA ALA A 68 -7.14 6.83 -9.47
C ALA A 68 -8.23 7.08 -10.54
N ASP A 69 -8.10 6.48 -11.71
CA ASP A 69 -9.10 6.60 -12.79
C ASP A 69 -10.44 5.98 -12.38
N ALA A 70 -10.41 4.80 -11.73
CA ALA A 70 -11.62 4.16 -11.20
C ALA A 70 -12.30 5.05 -10.15
N GLU A 71 -11.53 5.71 -9.30
CA GLU A 71 -12.05 6.63 -8.28
C GLU A 71 -12.70 7.88 -8.90
N VAL A 72 -12.14 8.41 -10.01
CA VAL A 72 -12.76 9.50 -10.78
C VAL A 72 -14.12 9.05 -11.32
N VAL A 73 -14.19 7.90 -11.98
CA VAL A 73 -15.46 7.37 -12.52
C VAL A 73 -16.49 7.16 -11.42
N ARG A 74 -16.06 6.64 -10.26
CA ARG A 74 -16.91 6.47 -9.07
C ARG A 74 -17.44 7.80 -8.56
N ALA A 75 -16.56 8.81 -8.42
CA ALA A 75 -16.92 10.13 -7.95
C ALA A 75 -17.88 10.84 -8.92
N GLU A 76 -17.64 10.73 -10.22
CA GLU A 76 -18.56 11.24 -11.25
C GLU A 76 -19.93 10.54 -11.20
N GLY A 77 -19.95 9.22 -11.03
CA GLY A 77 -21.19 8.46 -10.88
C GLY A 77 -21.99 8.92 -9.66
N ALA A 78 -21.33 9.09 -8.52
CA ALA A 78 -21.94 9.61 -7.31
C ALA A 78 -22.45 11.05 -7.50
N ALA A 79 -21.68 11.92 -8.16
CA ALA A 79 -22.10 13.30 -8.45
C ALA A 79 -23.32 13.35 -9.36
N ARG A 80 -23.38 12.51 -10.41
CA ARG A 80 -24.55 12.39 -11.29
C ARG A 80 -25.76 11.88 -10.53
N ALA A 81 -25.60 10.84 -9.70
CA ALA A 81 -26.68 10.31 -8.88
C ALA A 81 -27.23 11.37 -7.90
N ASN A 82 -26.35 12.10 -7.21
CA ASN A 82 -26.74 13.18 -6.30
C ASN A 82 -27.49 14.30 -7.04
N ARG A 83 -27.05 14.68 -8.25
CA ARG A 83 -27.74 15.69 -9.06
C ARG A 83 -29.15 15.23 -9.44
N ILE A 84 -29.31 14.00 -9.93
CA ILE A 84 -30.61 13.43 -10.27
C ILE A 84 -31.55 13.43 -9.05
N LEU A 85 -31.03 13.02 -7.90
CA LEU A 85 -31.81 12.99 -6.66
C LEU A 85 -32.21 14.40 -6.19
N GLN A 86 -31.29 15.36 -6.28
CA GLN A 86 -31.56 16.76 -5.97
C GLN A 86 -32.66 17.33 -6.88
N ASP A 87 -32.56 17.12 -8.19
CA ASP A 87 -33.55 17.61 -9.15
C ASP A 87 -34.91 16.95 -8.92
N SER A 88 -34.94 15.66 -8.57
CA SER A 88 -36.17 14.90 -8.27
C SER A 88 -36.85 15.34 -6.97
N LEU A 89 -36.09 15.89 -6.01
CA LEU A 89 -36.59 16.35 -4.70
C LEU A 89 -36.95 17.84 -4.68
N GLY A 90 -37.01 18.50 -5.83
CA GLY A 90 -37.37 19.91 -5.93
C GLY A 90 -36.22 20.87 -5.63
N GLY A 91 -34.97 20.41 -5.75
CA GLY A 91 -33.77 21.22 -5.63
C GLY A 91 -32.97 21.00 -4.33
N PRO A 92 -32.01 21.89 -4.04
CA PRO A 92 -31.06 21.73 -2.92
C PRO A 92 -31.72 21.56 -1.55
N ASP A 93 -32.79 22.31 -1.26
CA ASP A 93 -33.46 22.29 0.04
C ASP A 93 -34.17 20.95 0.31
N GLY A 94 -34.83 20.40 -0.71
CA GLY A 94 -35.47 19.08 -0.62
C GLY A 94 -34.45 17.95 -0.45
N TYR A 95 -33.30 18.06 -1.11
CA TYR A 95 -32.20 17.11 -0.97
C TYR A 95 -31.58 17.12 0.43
N LEU A 96 -31.31 18.30 1.00
CA LEU A 96 -30.79 18.42 2.37
C LEU A 96 -31.76 17.82 3.39
N ARG A 97 -33.06 18.05 3.23
CA ARG A 97 -34.09 17.46 4.09
C ARG A 97 -34.15 15.94 3.96
N TYR A 98 -34.03 15.41 2.75
CA TYR A 98 -33.91 13.97 2.52
C TYR A 98 -32.69 13.37 3.23
N LEU A 99 -31.50 13.97 3.08
CA LEU A 99 -30.28 13.52 3.75
C LEU A 99 -30.42 13.57 5.27
N GLN A 100 -31.06 14.60 5.82
CA GLN A 100 -31.34 14.70 7.24
C GLN A 100 -32.24 13.55 7.72
N ILE A 101 -33.35 13.28 7.03
CA ILE A 101 -34.26 12.18 7.38
C ILE A 101 -33.52 10.85 7.31
N GLN A 102 -32.74 10.61 6.26
CA GLN A 102 -31.97 9.39 6.10
C GLN A 102 -30.88 9.23 7.17
N ALA A 103 -30.24 10.32 7.62
CA ALA A 103 -29.27 10.28 8.71
C ALA A 103 -29.92 9.97 10.07
N ILE A 104 -31.16 10.44 10.28
CA ILE A 104 -31.97 10.14 11.47
C ILE A 104 -32.49 8.70 11.44
N ASP A 105 -32.82 8.16 10.27
CA ASP A 105 -33.27 6.77 10.12
C ASP A 105 -32.12 5.76 10.33
N ASN A 106 -30.92 6.08 9.82
CA ASN A 106 -29.76 5.17 9.89
C ASN A 106 -29.04 5.14 11.23
N LYS A 107 -29.21 6.16 12.08
CA LYS A 107 -28.73 6.13 13.46
C LYS A 107 -29.97 5.95 14.31
N ASP A 108 -30.01 4.99 15.23
CA ASP A 108 -31.05 4.87 16.27
C ASP A 108 -31.07 6.11 17.19
N ALA A 109 -31.27 7.29 16.62
CA ALA A 109 -31.11 8.57 17.26
C ALA A 109 -32.41 8.86 18.00
N SER A 110 -32.33 8.79 19.33
CA SER A 110 -33.41 9.16 20.23
C SER A 110 -33.91 10.56 19.86
N LEU A 111 -35.14 10.64 19.36
CA LEU A 111 -35.75 11.89 18.92
C LEU A 111 -35.95 12.83 20.12
N ILE A 112 -35.00 13.74 20.36
CA ILE A 112 -35.15 14.82 21.36
C ILE A 112 -36.02 15.90 20.72
N TYR A 113 -37.32 15.92 21.04
CA TYR A 113 -38.24 16.95 20.58
C TYR A 113 -37.94 18.29 21.24
N VAL A 114 -37.41 19.23 20.46
CA VAL A 114 -37.31 20.64 20.83
C VAL A 114 -38.36 21.39 20.00
N PRO A 115 -39.35 22.05 20.61
CA PRO A 115 -40.37 22.78 19.86
C PRO A 115 -39.73 23.96 19.11
N THR A 116 -39.87 23.95 17.78
CA THR A 116 -39.36 24.99 16.87
C THR A 116 -40.43 25.37 15.85
N GLU A 117 -40.64 26.66 15.60
CA GLU A 117 -41.37 27.17 14.43
C GLU A 117 -40.32 27.49 13.36
N GLY A 118 -39.98 26.54 12.49
CA GLY A 118 -39.02 26.75 11.40
C GLY A 118 -37.56 26.32 11.65
N GLY A 119 -37.31 25.38 12.57
CA GLY A 119 -35.97 24.76 12.74
C GLY A 119 -35.01 25.50 13.68
N LEU A 120 -35.44 26.63 14.28
CA LEU A 120 -34.73 27.30 15.37
C LEU A 120 -35.47 27.05 16.70
N PRO A 121 -34.77 26.67 17.79
CA PRO A 121 -35.37 26.54 19.12
C PRO A 121 -36.16 27.79 19.51
N LEU A 122 -37.38 27.62 20.05
CA LEU A 122 -38.17 28.73 20.58
C LEU A 122 -37.36 29.46 21.66
N LEU A 123 -36.73 30.57 21.30
CA LEU A 123 -36.03 31.46 22.22
C LEU A 123 -37.09 32.31 22.93
N GLU A 124 -37.55 31.87 24.10
CA GLU A 124 -37.93 32.72 25.26
C GLU A 124 -38.78 33.98 25.00
N SER A 125 -39.49 34.13 23.88
CA SER A 125 -40.15 35.38 23.48
C SER A 125 -41.29 35.79 24.41
N SER A 126 -41.80 34.84 25.21
CA SER A 126 -42.73 35.13 26.31
C SER A 126 -42.08 35.69 27.57
N ARG A 127 -40.74 35.64 27.71
CA ARG A 127 -40.03 36.13 28.90
C ARG A 127 -39.78 37.65 28.88
N LEU A 128 -39.88 38.27 27.70
CA LEU A 128 -39.69 39.73 27.50
C LEU A 128 -41.00 40.52 27.38
N ALA A 129 -42.17 39.89 27.48
CA ALA A 129 -43.43 40.64 27.57
C ALA A 129 -43.41 41.49 28.86
N PRO A 130 -43.41 42.83 28.78
CA PRO A 130 -43.43 43.66 29.98
C PRO A 130 -44.72 43.34 30.75
N ARG A 131 -44.59 43.02 32.04
CA ARG A 131 -45.76 42.91 32.93
C ARG A 131 -46.48 44.26 32.90
N ALA A 132 -47.66 44.31 32.28
CA ALA A 132 -48.49 45.50 32.29
C ALA A 132 -48.78 45.90 33.76
N PRO A 133 -48.61 47.17 34.14
CA PRO A 133 -48.86 47.62 35.51
C PRO A 133 -50.37 47.64 35.74
N GLY A 134 -50.81 46.97 36.82
CA GLY A 134 -52.19 47.06 37.30
C GLY A 134 -52.99 45.76 37.17
N GLN A 135 -52.66 44.77 38.00
CA GLN A 135 -53.70 43.89 38.56
C GLN A 135 -53.57 43.95 40.08
N ALA A 136 -54.57 44.59 40.67
CA ALA A 136 -54.75 44.81 42.09
C ALA A 136 -54.92 43.48 42.84
N ASN A 137 -54.27 43.40 44.00
CA ASN A 137 -54.89 43.18 45.30
C ASN A 137 -53.99 43.83 46.35
#